data_AF-A0A0X3ATC5-F1
#
_entry.id   AF-A0A0X3ATC5-F1
#
_cell.length_a   1.000
_cell.length_b   1.000
_cell.length_c   1.000
_cell.angle_alpha   90.00
_cell.angle_beta   90.00
_cell.angle_gamma   90.00
#
_symmetry.space_group_name_H-M   'P 1'
#
loop_
_entity.id
_entity.type
_entity.pdbx_description
1 polymer ?
#
loop_
_entity_poly.entity_id
_entity_poly.type
_entity_poly.pdbx_seq_one_letter_code
_entity_poly.pdbx_strand_id
1 'polypeptide(L)' 'MSFAFKIKHTKEEKINRRNELIRNRFCYLINEKHYSTDYALTILENEFLPLSSQTLWLIVSETGYYKGR' A
#
# COMPACT_ATOMS: atom_id res chain seq x y z
N MET A 1 -14.48 35.16 5.98
CA MET A 1 -13.36 34.54 6.73
C MET A 1 -13.28 33.07 6.31
N SER A 2 -12.35 32.71 5.42
CA SER A 2 -12.14 31.31 5.04
C SER A 2 -11.29 30.63 6.09
N PHE A 3 -11.90 29.75 6.88
CA PHE A 3 -11.19 28.88 7.79
C PHE A 3 -10.43 27.84 6.96
N ALA A 4 -9.12 28.03 6.80
CA ALA A 4 -8.23 26.99 6.32
C ALA A 4 -8.19 25.88 7.38
N PHE A 5 -9.10 24.91 7.27
CA PHE A 5 -9.05 23.68 8.06
C PHE A 5 -7.72 22.99 7.74
N LYS A 6 -6.76 23.12 8.64
CA LYS A 6 -5.48 22.41 8.56
C LYS A 6 -5.82 20.95 8.83
N ILE A 7 -6.12 20.18 7.77
CA ILE A 7 -6.44 18.75 7.85
C ILE A 7 -5.22 18.06 8.48
N LYS A 8 -5.29 17.81 9.79
CA LYS A 8 -4.31 16.98 10.48
C LYS A 8 -4.58 15.55 10.04
N HIS A 9 -3.90 15.10 8.98
CA HIS A 9 -3.96 13.70 8.59
C HIS A 9 -3.58 12.84 9.79
N THR A 10 -4.53 12.01 10.20
CA THR A 10 -4.35 11.03 11.26
C THR A 10 -3.26 10.04 10.84
N LYS A 11 -2.59 9.40 11.81
CA LYS A 11 -1.60 8.36 11.51
C LYS A 11 -2.21 7.24 10.65
N GLU A 12 -3.48 6.95 10.86
CA GLU A 12 -4.26 5.95 10.13
C GLU A 12 -4.44 6.31 8.65
N GLU A 13 -4.84 7.54 8.32
CA GLU A 13 -4.96 7.98 6.92
C GLU A 13 -3.63 7.89 6.16
N LYS A 14 -2.50 8.18 6.84
CA LYS A 14 -1.17 8.04 6.22
C LYS A 14 -0.83 6.60 5.91
N ILE A 15 -1.19 5.67 6.81
CA ILE A 15 -0.99 4.23 6.61
C ILE A 15 -1.89 3.72 5.49
N ASN A 16 -3.16 4.11 5.48
CA ASN A 16 -4.12 3.72 4.44
C ASN A 16 -3.66 4.19 3.06
N ARG A 17 -3.22 5.45 2.95
CA ARG A 17 -2.69 5.98 1.69
C ARG A 17 -1.44 5.23 1.22
N ARG A 18 -0.54 4.85 2.14
CA ARG A 18 0.63 4.02 1.78
C ARG A 18 0.19 2.63 1.30
N ASN A 19 -0.78 2.02 1.96
CA ASN A 19 -1.30 0.70 1.60
C ASN A 19 -1.99 0.72 0.23
N GLU A 20 -2.75 1.77 -0.08
CA GLU A 20 -3.33 1.97 -1.42
C GLU A 20 -2.26 2.13 -2.50
N LEU A 21 -1.20 2.89 -2.22
CA LEU A 21 -0.07 3.02 -3.15
C LEU A 21 0.61 1.67 -3.42
N ILE A 22 0.84 0.87 -2.37
CA ILE A 22 1.42 -0.48 -2.49
C ILE A 22 0.52 -1.37 -3.35
N ARG A 23 -0.80 -1.34 -3.14
CA ARG A 23 -1.78 -2.11 -3.92
C ARG A 23 -1.79 -1.70 -5.39
N ASN A 24 -1.87 -0.40 -5.67
CA ASN A 24 -1.87 0.11 -7.04
C ASN A 24 -0.56 -0.25 -7.76
N ARG A 25 0.56 -0.14 -7.06
CA ARG A 25 1.88 -0.50 -7.60
C ARG A 25 1.98 -1.99 -7.87
N PHE A 26 1.52 -2.84 -6.96
CA PHE A 26 1.46 -4.28 -7.20
C PHE A 26 0.58 -4.63 -8.41
N CYS A 27 -0.63 -4.05 -8.50
CA CYS A 27 -1.53 -4.26 -9.64
C CYS A 27 -0.87 -3.85 -10.96
N TYR A 28 -0.14 -2.73 -10.98
CA TYR A 28 0.63 -2.32 -12.16
C TYR A 28 1.70 -3.35 -12.54
N LEU A 29 2.46 -3.85 -11.56
CA LEU A 29 3.52 -4.84 -11.78
C LEU A 29 2.98 -6.19 -12.29
N ILE A 30 1.82 -6.62 -11.81
CA ILE A 30 1.20 -7.88 -12.24
C ILE A 30 0.43 -7.71 -13.55
N ASN A 31 -0.42 -6.69 -13.68
CA ASN A 31 -1.35 -6.58 -14.79
C ASN A 31 -0.73 -5.95 -16.04
N GLU A 32 0.12 -4.93 -15.89
CA GLU A 32 0.74 -4.25 -17.04
C GLU A 32 2.12 -4.80 -17.38
N LYS A 33 2.91 -5.14 -16.36
CA LYS A 33 4.27 -5.67 -16.56
C LYS A 33 4.32 -7.20 -16.63
N HIS A 34 3.22 -7.89 -16.30
CA HIS A 34 3.13 -9.35 -16.27
C HIS A 34 4.26 -10.00 -15.47
N TYR A 35 4.72 -9.33 -14.41
CA TYR A 35 5.74 -9.88 -13.53
C TYR A 35 5.15 -10.97 -12.65
N SER A 36 6.02 -11.91 -12.22
CA SER A 36 5.64 -12.89 -11.21
C SER A 36 5.40 -12.20 -9.86
N THR A 37 4.53 -12.79 -9.06
CA THR A 37 4.20 -12.30 -7.71
C THR A 37 5.43 -12.10 -6.84
N ASP A 38 6.34 -13.08 -6.79
CA ASP A 38 7.59 -12.98 -6.02
C ASP A 38 8.49 -11.83 -6.49
N TYR A 39 8.59 -11.62 -7.80
CA TYR A 39 9.39 -10.54 -8.35
C TYR A 39 8.76 -9.17 -8.07
N ALA A 40 7.43 -9.06 -8.21
CA ALA A 40 6.70 -7.84 -7.86
C ALA A 40 6.83 -7.51 -6.36
N LEU A 41 6.78 -8.50 -5.47
CA LEU A 41 6.99 -8.31 -4.03
C LEU A 41 8.41 -7.86 -3.71
N THR A 42 9.42 -8.40 -4.39
CA THR A 42 10.82 -7.97 -4.24
C THR A 42 11.01 -6.52 -4.65
N ILE A 43 10.38 -6.09 -5.76
CA ILE A 43 10.40 -4.69 -6.18
C ILE A 43 9.76 -3.78 -5.13
N LEU A 44 8.59 -4.17 -4.62
CA LEU A 44 7.89 -3.41 -3.59
C LEU A 44 8.66 -3.34 -2.26
N GLU A 45 9.36 -4.40 -1.88
CA GLU A 45 10.19 -4.43 -0.67
C GLU A 45 11.34 -3.42 -0.77
N ASN A 46 11.96 -3.28 -1.94
CA ASN A 46 12.96 -2.25 -2.20
C ASN A 46 12.35 -0.83 -2.25
N GLU A 47 11.15 -0.67 -2.81
CA GLU A 47 10.47 0.64 -2.90
C GLU A 47 9.92 1.13 -1.54
N PHE A 48 9.51 0.22 -0.65
CA PHE A 48 8.76 0.54 0.58
C PHE A 48 9.46 0.08 1.87
N LEU A 49 10.78 0.25 1.98
CA LEU A 49 11.52 -0.02 3.21
C LEU A 49 10.94 0.75 4.41
N PRO A 50 10.84 0.15 5.62
CA PRO A 50 11.35 -1.17 6.01
C PRO A 50 10.30 -2.29 5.94
N LEU A 51 9.29 -2.20 5.06
CA LEU A 51 8.27 -3.25 4.96
C LEU A 51 8.84 -4.52 4.37
N SER A 52 8.66 -5.65 5.06
CA SER A 52 9.01 -6.97 4.52
C SER A 52 8.06 -7.42 3.43
N SER A 53 8.53 -8.27 2.53
CA SER A 53 7.73 -8.98 1.52
C SER A 53 6.47 -9.64 2.09
N GLN A 54 6.54 -10.24 3.28
CA GLN A 54 5.37 -10.78 4.00
C GLN A 54 4.34 -9.69 4.35
N THR A 55 4.81 -8.53 4.82
CA THR A 55 3.92 -7.41 5.17
C THR A 55 3.27 -6.80 3.93
N LEU A 56 4.04 -6.68 2.85
CA LEU A 56 3.53 -6.25 1.55
C LEU A 56 2.48 -7.25 1.06
N TRP A 57 2.76 -8.54 1.10
CA TRP A 57 1.81 -9.58 0.75
C TRP A 57 0.52 -9.49 1.57
N LEU A 58 0.57 -9.22 2.87
CA LEU A 58 -0.62 -8.99 3.70
C LEU A 58 -1.42 -7.76 3.25
N ILE A 59 -0.73 -6.69 2.87
CA ILE A 59 -1.37 -5.47 2.34
C ILE A 59 -2.09 -5.74 1.01
N VAL A 60 -1.49 -6.55 0.13
CA VAL A 60 -2.04 -6.81 -1.21
C VAL A 60 -3.05 -7.95 -1.25
N SER A 61 -2.84 -9.02 -0.50
CA SER A 61 -3.67 -10.25 -0.55
C SER A 61 -5.04 -10.10 0.12
N GLU A 62 -5.38 -8.93 0.65
CA GLU A 62 -6.62 -8.67 1.42
C GLU A 62 -6.86 -9.63 2.61
N THR A 63 -5.88 -10.42 3.05
CA THR A 63 -6.06 -11.39 4.14
C THR A 63 -6.05 -10.77 5.56
N GLY A 64 -6.07 -9.44 5.68
CA GLY A 64 -6.10 -8.78 6.98
C GLY A 64 -6.73 -7.39 6.99
N TYR A 65 -7.98 -7.34 7.45
CA TYR A 65 -8.30 -6.46 8.59
C TYR A 65 -8.38 -4.93 8.38
N TYR A 66 -8.91 -4.44 7.26
CA TYR A 66 -9.42 -3.05 7.19
C TYR A 66 -10.78 -2.91 6.49
N LYS A 67 -11.53 -4.00 6.35
CA LYS A 67 -13.01 -3.91 6.25
C LYS A 67 -13.55 -3.90 7.68
N GLY A 68 -13.43 -2.76 8.33
CA GLY A 68 -14.34 -2.40 9.41
C GLY A 68 -15.77 -2.46 8.87
N ARG A 69 -16.62 -3.16 9.61
CA ARG A 69 -18.07 -2.93 9.64
C ARG A 69 -18.40 -1.46 9.87
#